data_AF-A0AA36HAZ7-F1
#
_entry.id   AF-A0AA36HAZ7-F1
#
_cell.length_a   1.000
_cell.length_b   1.000
_cell.length_c   1.000
_cell.angle_alpha   90.00
_cell.angle_beta   90.00
_cell.angle_gamma   90.00
#
_symmetry.space_group_name_H-M   'P 1'
#
loop_
_entity.id
_entity.type
_entity.pdbx_description
1 polymer ?
#
loop_
_entity_poly.entity_id
_entity_poly.type
_entity_poly.pdbx_seq_one_letter_code
_entity_poly.pdbx_strand_id
1 'polypeptide(L)'
;MLRTVQAVRSVSTSLVSKQDLVQQAFVKKIREYAQKGGDLTSDPAVKKALNDELNRLAAKFQLANADVVGKLPTQFEPPKVDSSVQQLLDGQSLSKMIEDVRKEKEEYMAAKKSKQAAEEARLAALKQIKQ
;
A
#
# COMPACT_ATOMS: atom_id res chain seq x y z
N MET A 1 51.99 22.61 -29.98
CA MET A 1 50.78 23.41 -29.68
C MET A 1 50.39 23.17 -28.23
N LEU A 2 50.56 24.17 -27.35
CA LEU A 2 49.62 24.55 -26.29
C LEU A 2 50.21 25.79 -25.58
N ARG A 3 49.63 26.96 -25.83
CA ARG A 3 49.93 28.19 -25.09
C ARG A 3 49.08 28.18 -23.83
N THR A 4 49.68 27.89 -22.68
CA THR A 4 49.04 28.09 -21.37
C THR A 4 49.04 29.59 -21.05
N VAL A 5 47.93 30.25 -21.37
CA VAL A 5 47.68 31.64 -20.94
C VAL A 5 47.37 31.61 -19.44
N GLN A 6 48.41 31.72 -18.61
CA GLN A 6 48.20 32.10 -17.21
C GLN A 6 47.79 33.57 -17.17
N ALA A 7 46.47 33.81 -17.18
CA ALA A 7 45.91 35.12 -16.91
C ALA A 7 46.13 35.45 -15.42
N VAL A 8 47.33 35.93 -15.09
CA VAL A 8 47.59 36.58 -13.81
C VAL A 8 46.78 37.88 -13.85
N ARG A 9 45.63 37.88 -13.18
CA ARG A 9 44.89 39.11 -12.87
C ARG A 9 45.79 39.95 -11.96
N SER A 10 46.63 40.79 -12.57
CA SER A 10 47.31 41.88 -11.87
C SER A 10 46.23 42.87 -11.45
N VAL A 11 45.71 42.69 -10.24
CA VAL A 11 44.87 43.70 -9.59
C VAL A 11 45.84 44.75 -9.09
N SER A 12 45.96 45.85 -9.84
CA SER A 12 46.75 47.01 -9.47
C SER A 12 46.26 47.53 -8.10
N THR A 13 47.02 47.28 -7.03
CA THR A 13 46.70 47.71 -5.66
C THR A 13 47.14 49.13 -5.33
N SER A 14 47.51 49.94 -6.33
CA SER A 14 48.12 51.26 -6.14
C SER A 14 47.12 52.40 -5.84
N LEU A 15 45.84 52.11 -5.62
CA LEU A 15 44.82 53.10 -5.25
C LEU A 15 43.95 52.65 -4.06
N VAL A 16 44.53 51.99 -3.05
CA VAL A 16 43.83 51.76 -1.77
C VAL A 16 43.87 53.06 -0.96
N SER A 17 43.14 54.07 -1.42
CA SER A 17 42.64 55.13 -0.54
C SER A 17 41.61 54.48 0.36
N LYS A 18 41.99 54.19 1.61
CA LYS A 18 41.14 53.81 2.75
C LYS A 18 39.82 53.14 2.34
N GLN A 19 39.82 51.83 2.09
CA GLN A 19 38.57 51.10 1.82
C GLN A 19 37.56 51.41 2.92
N ASP A 20 36.34 51.75 2.51
CA ASP A 20 35.20 51.99 3.40
C ASP A 20 35.03 50.80 4.38
N LEU A 21 34.82 51.10 5.66
CA LEU A 21 34.67 50.11 6.73
C LEU A 21 33.55 49.12 6.41
N VAL A 22 32.49 49.58 5.73
CA VAL A 22 31.37 48.73 5.30
C VAL A 22 31.85 47.73 4.23
N GLN A 23 32.63 48.18 3.25
CA GLN A 23 33.17 47.31 2.20
C GLN A 23 34.16 46.29 2.76
N GLN A 24 34.99 46.68 3.71
CA GLN A 24 35.89 45.76 4.41
C GLN A 24 35.12 44.72 5.23
N ALA A 25 34.09 45.14 5.98
CA ALA A 25 33.24 44.23 6.74
C ALA A 25 32.49 43.25 5.83
N PHE A 26 31.99 43.72 4.69
CA PHE A 26 31.31 42.91 3.69
C PHE A 26 32.23 41.85 3.08
N VAL A 27 33.41 42.24 2.60
CA VAL A 27 34.41 41.29 2.05
C VAL A 27 34.88 40.30 3.13
N LYS A 28 35.04 40.75 4.37
CA LYS A 28 35.38 39.88 5.51
C LYS A 28 34.28 38.83 5.76
N LYS A 29 33.02 39.23 5.74
CA LYS A 29 31.88 38.31 5.90
C LYS A 29 31.75 37.32 4.76
N ILE A 30 31.99 37.74 3.51
CA ILE A 30 32.01 36.82 2.36
C ILE A 30 33.07 35.72 2.57
N ARG A 31 34.29 36.08 2.96
CA ARG A 31 35.35 35.09 3.23
C ARG A 31 34.99 34.18 4.39
N GLU A 32 34.39 34.72 5.44
CA GLU A 32 33.94 33.96 6.61
C GLU A 32 32.88 32.92 6.23
N TYR A 33 31.88 33.28 5.43
CA TYR A 33 30.86 32.32 4.96
C TYR A 33 31.41 31.29 3.97
N ALA A 34 32.35 31.69 3.11
CA ALA A 34 33.03 30.76 2.20
C ALA A 34 33.84 29.69 2.94
N GLN A 35 34.39 30.03 4.11
CA GLN A 35 35.13 29.09 4.97
C GLN A 35 34.22 28.22 5.85
N LYS A 36 33.03 28.72 6.19
CA LYS A 36 32.02 28.00 7.00
C LYS A 36 31.17 27.02 6.19
N GLY A 37 31.43 26.87 4.89
CA GLY A 37 30.80 25.85 4.07
C GLY A 37 31.25 24.45 4.49
N GLY A 38 30.32 23.62 4.92
CA GLY A 38 30.59 22.27 5.39
C GLY A 38 29.32 21.57 5.85
N ASP A 39 29.45 20.29 6.19
CA ASP A 39 28.33 19.50 6.71
C ASP A 39 27.94 19.98 8.12
N LEU A 40 26.78 20.62 8.20
CA LEU A 40 26.18 21.14 9.45
C LEU A 40 25.75 20.02 10.41
N THR A 41 25.70 18.77 9.94
CA THR A 41 25.35 17.60 10.78
C THR A 41 26.52 17.06 11.60
N SER A 42 27.70 17.66 11.45
CA SER A 42 28.90 17.35 12.25
C SER A 42 28.74 17.72 13.73
N ASP A 43 27.91 18.73 14.04
CA ASP A 43 27.54 19.06 15.41
C ASP A 43 26.46 18.10 15.94
N PRO A 44 26.73 17.33 17.02
CA PRO A 44 25.75 16.42 17.61
C PRO A 44 24.44 17.10 18.04
N ALA A 45 24.48 18.37 18.46
CA ALA A 45 23.27 19.09 18.87
C ALA A 45 22.37 19.40 17.66
N VAL A 46 22.96 19.84 16.54
CA VAL A 46 22.24 20.11 15.29
C VAL A 46 21.69 18.83 14.69
N LYS A 47 22.46 17.73 14.74
CA LYS A 47 22.01 16.42 14.27
C LYS A 47 20.84 15.88 15.09
N LYS A 48 20.86 16.09 16.41
CA LYS A 48 19.74 15.70 17.29
C LYS A 48 18.49 16.52 16.98
N ALA A 49 18.61 17.85 16.91
CA ALA A 49 17.48 18.72 16.57
C ALA A 49 16.87 18.38 15.20
N LEU A 50 17.71 18.07 14.20
CA LEU A 50 17.26 17.64 12.88
C LEU A 50 16.48 16.31 12.95
N ASN A 51 17.00 15.32 13.67
CA ASN A 51 16.29 14.04 13.83
C ASN A 51 14.96 14.20 14.59
N ASP A 52 14.92 15.05 15.61
CA ASP A 52 13.69 15.29 16.38
C ASP A 52 12.60 15.95 15.51
N GLU A 53 12.97 16.93 14.67
CA GLU A 53 12.06 17.55 13.69
C GLU A 53 11.61 16.54 12.60
N LEU A 54 12.52 15.72 12.08
CA LEU A 54 12.18 14.67 11.11
C LEU A 54 11.23 13.62 11.69
N ASN A 55 11.43 13.22 12.96
CA ASN A 55 10.54 12.30 13.67
C ASN A 55 9.15 12.91 13.90
N ARG A 56 9.10 14.21 14.25
CA ARG A 56 7.82 14.93 14.38
C ARG A 56 7.06 14.99 13.05
N LEU A 57 7.78 15.20 11.94
CA LEU A 57 7.21 15.20 10.60
C LEU A 57 6.70 13.80 10.23
N ALA A 58 7.50 12.76 10.45
CA ALA A 58 7.13 11.37 10.19
C ALA A 58 5.84 10.98 10.96
N ALA A 59 5.76 11.32 12.24
CA ALA A 59 4.57 11.08 13.05
C ALA A 59 3.33 11.81 12.51
N LYS A 60 3.46 13.08 12.08
CA LYS A 60 2.36 13.87 11.54
C LYS A 60 1.78 13.27 10.25
N PHE A 61 2.62 12.72 9.40
CA PHE A 61 2.21 12.15 8.12
C PHE A 61 2.01 10.64 8.14
N GLN A 62 2.04 10.01 9.34
CA GLN A 62 1.95 8.56 9.51
C GLN A 62 2.97 7.80 8.65
N LEU A 63 4.12 8.44 8.38
CA LEU A 63 5.21 7.86 7.61
C LEU A 63 6.06 7.05 8.58
N ALA A 64 6.31 5.78 8.25
CA ALA A 64 7.13 4.92 9.10
C ALA A 64 8.58 5.42 9.26
N ASN A 65 9.09 6.21 8.31
CA ASN A 65 10.40 6.87 8.35
C ASN A 65 10.48 8.00 7.30
N ALA A 66 11.45 8.91 7.44
CA ALA A 66 11.71 10.00 6.47
C ALA A 66 12.01 9.48 5.04
N ASP A 67 12.50 8.25 4.91
CA ASP A 67 12.74 7.55 3.62
C ASP A 67 11.46 7.19 2.86
N VAL A 68 10.29 7.24 3.50
CA VAL A 68 9.02 6.81 2.88
C VAL A 68 8.49 7.87 1.89
N VAL A 69 9.02 9.10 1.94
CA VAL A 69 8.65 10.17 0.99
C VAL A 69 9.09 9.85 -0.44
N GLY A 70 10.14 9.04 -0.62
CA GLY A 70 10.62 8.62 -1.95
C GLY A 70 9.92 7.38 -2.52
N LYS A 71 9.10 6.68 -1.72
CA LYS A 71 8.43 5.43 -2.10
C LYS A 71 6.96 5.52 -1.71
N LEU A 72 6.19 6.27 -2.50
CA LEU A 72 4.73 6.23 -2.43
C LEU A 72 4.27 4.76 -2.48
N PRO A 73 3.52 4.27 -1.49
CA PRO A 73 3.00 2.92 -1.53
C PRO A 73 2.00 2.82 -2.70
N THR A 74 2.41 2.17 -3.78
CA THR A 74 1.56 1.90 -4.95
C THR A 74 0.70 0.64 -4.77
N GLN A 75 0.74 0.03 -3.58
CA GLN A 75 -0.03 -1.16 -3.27
C GLN A 75 -1.42 -0.72 -2.81
N PHE A 76 -2.30 -0.50 -3.79
CA PHE A 76 -3.72 -0.31 -3.54
C PHE A 76 -4.33 -1.64 -3.15
N GLU A 77 -5.18 -1.66 -2.13
CA GLU A 77 -5.96 -2.86 -1.86
C GLU A 77 -6.85 -3.17 -3.07
N PRO A 78 -6.78 -4.39 -3.63
CA PRO A 78 -7.68 -4.78 -4.68
C PRO A 78 -9.11 -4.80 -4.13
N PRO A 79 -10.09 -4.27 -4.87
CA PRO A 79 -11.48 -4.29 -4.42
C PRO A 79 -11.90 -5.74 -4.19
N LYS A 80 -12.39 -6.02 -2.99
CA LYS A 80 -12.94 -7.34 -2.64
C LYS A 80 -14.29 -7.49 -3.35
N VAL A 81 -14.31 -8.25 -4.44
CA VAL A 81 -15.53 -8.56 -5.18
C VAL A 81 -16.11 -9.86 -4.63
N ASP A 82 -17.06 -9.73 -3.71
CA ASP A 82 -17.82 -10.87 -3.21
C ASP A 82 -18.91 -11.23 -4.24
N SER A 83 -18.76 -12.37 -4.91
CA SER A 83 -19.77 -12.90 -5.83
C SER A 83 -20.95 -13.47 -5.02
N SER A 84 -22.18 -13.06 -5.34
CA SER A 84 -23.39 -13.59 -4.70
C SER A 84 -23.51 -15.11 -4.82
N VAL A 85 -22.95 -15.69 -5.89
CA VAL A 85 -22.91 -17.15 -6.09
C VAL A 85 -21.87 -17.80 -5.17
N GLN A 86 -20.74 -17.12 -4.93
CA GLN A 86 -19.72 -17.59 -3.99
C GLN A 86 -20.28 -17.65 -2.57
N GLN A 87 -21.01 -16.61 -2.13
CA GLN A 87 -21.66 -16.59 -0.81
C GLN A 87 -22.73 -17.68 -0.64
N LEU A 88 -23.45 -18.04 -1.72
CA LEU A 88 -24.45 -19.12 -1.68
C LEU A 88 -23.80 -20.52 -1.63
N LEU A 89 -22.61 -20.67 -2.20
CA LEU A 89 -21.87 -21.93 -2.27
C LEU A 89 -20.83 -22.08 -1.14
N ASP A 90 -20.52 -21.01 -0.43
CA ASP A 90 -19.59 -21.02 0.69
C ASP A 90 -20.13 -21.93 1.81
N GLY A 91 -19.40 -23.01 2.08
CA GLY A 91 -19.77 -24.03 3.07
C GLY A 91 -20.54 -25.22 2.51
N GLN A 92 -20.91 -25.24 1.23
CA GLN A 92 -21.44 -26.43 0.57
C GLN A 92 -20.36 -27.12 -0.27
N SER A 93 -19.82 -28.22 0.27
CA SER A 93 -18.95 -29.11 -0.51
C SER A 93 -19.75 -29.81 -1.61
N LEU A 94 -19.18 -29.93 -2.82
CA LEU A 94 -19.79 -30.64 -3.95
C LEU A 94 -20.25 -32.07 -3.58
N SER A 95 -19.51 -32.76 -2.71
CA SER A 95 -19.88 -34.07 -2.18
C SER A 95 -21.22 -34.07 -1.45
N LYS A 96 -21.47 -33.06 -0.62
CA LYS A 96 -22.72 -32.89 0.14
C LYS A 96 -23.91 -32.64 -0.79
N MET A 97 -23.73 -31.80 -1.80
CA MET A 97 -24.76 -31.58 -2.84
C MET A 97 -25.10 -32.87 -3.61
N ILE A 98 -24.09 -33.70 -3.91
CA ILE A 98 -24.31 -34.99 -4.57
C ILE A 98 -25.08 -35.96 -3.67
N GLU A 99 -24.75 -36.00 -2.38
CA GLU A 99 -25.45 -36.84 -1.40
C GLU A 99 -26.91 -36.40 -1.20
N ASP A 100 -27.14 -35.09 -1.07
CA ASP A 100 -28.49 -34.51 -0.92
C ASP A 100 -29.39 -34.86 -2.12
N VAL A 101 -28.88 -34.71 -3.35
CA VAL A 101 -29.62 -35.08 -4.57
C VAL A 101 -29.91 -36.59 -4.64
N ARG A 102 -28.97 -37.42 -4.18
CA ARG A 102 -29.18 -38.88 -4.13
C ARG A 102 -30.29 -39.24 -3.16
N LYS A 103 -30.28 -38.62 -1.98
CA LYS A 103 -31.29 -38.82 -0.94
C LYS A 103 -32.68 -38.37 -1.39
N GLU A 104 -32.78 -37.18 -1.98
CA GLU A 104 -34.05 -36.68 -2.55
C GLU A 104 -34.62 -37.61 -3.62
N LYS A 105 -33.75 -38.16 -4.48
CA LYS A 105 -34.17 -39.12 -5.50
C LYS A 105 -34.71 -40.41 -4.88
N GLU A 106 -34.05 -40.93 -3.85
CA GLU A 106 -34.49 -42.14 -3.14
C GLU A 106 -35.83 -41.91 -2.44
N GLU A 107 -35.99 -40.79 -1.75
CA GLU A 107 -37.25 -40.39 -1.10
C GLU A 107 -38.39 -40.23 -2.12
N TYR A 108 -38.13 -39.59 -3.25
CA TYR A 108 -39.11 -39.44 -4.33
C TYR A 108 -39.56 -40.79 -4.90
N MET A 109 -38.60 -41.69 -5.16
CA MET A 109 -38.90 -43.03 -5.69
C MET A 109 -39.66 -43.89 -4.67
N ALA A 110 -39.33 -43.78 -3.38
CA ALA A 110 -40.05 -44.46 -2.30
C ALA A 110 -41.49 -43.95 -2.19
N ALA A 111 -41.69 -42.63 -2.22
CA ALA A 111 -43.02 -42.02 -2.19
C ALA A 111 -43.87 -42.39 -3.41
N LYS A 112 -43.26 -42.48 -4.60
CA LYS A 112 -43.95 -42.92 -5.82
C LYS A 112 -44.41 -44.37 -5.71
N LYS A 113 -43.54 -45.26 -5.25
CA LYS A 113 -43.88 -46.69 -5.06
C LYS A 113 -44.96 -46.89 -4.00
N SER A 114 -44.93 -46.14 -2.89
CA SER A 114 -45.96 -46.27 -1.85
C SER A 114 -47.33 -45.83 -2.35
N LYS A 115 -47.39 -44.75 -3.15
CA LYS A 115 -48.63 -44.30 -3.78
C LYS A 115 -49.18 -45.34 -4.77
N GLN A 116 -48.31 -45.91 -5.61
CA GLN A 116 -48.70 -46.97 -6.54
C GLN A 116 -49.23 -48.22 -5.81
N ALA A 117 -48.54 -48.67 -4.77
CA ALA A 117 -48.99 -49.82 -3.97
C ALA A 117 -50.32 -49.54 -3.24
N ALA A 118 -50.52 -48.32 -2.74
CA ALA A 118 -51.79 -47.91 -2.11
C ALA A 118 -52.95 -47.88 -3.12
N GLU A 119 -52.71 -47.42 -4.35
CA GLU A 119 -53.69 -47.44 -5.43
C GLU A 119 -54.03 -48.88 -5.87
N GLU A 120 -53.03 -49.75 -5.98
CA GLU A 120 -53.24 -51.17 -6.30
C GLU A 120 -54.03 -51.90 -5.19
N ALA A 121 -53.71 -51.64 -3.92
CA ALA A 121 -54.47 -52.17 -2.79
C ALA A 121 -55.91 -51.68 -2.78
N ARG A 122 -56.15 -50.40 -3.11
CA ARG A 122 -57.49 -49.83 -3.23
C ARG A 122 -58.26 -50.47 -4.40
N LEU A 123 -57.61 -50.67 -5.55
CA LEU A 123 -58.20 -51.34 -6.71
C LEU A 123 -58.53 -52.81 -6.41
N ALA A 124 -57.68 -53.52 -5.67
CA ALA A 124 -57.91 -54.90 -5.24
C ALA A 124 -59.11 -55.00 -4.28
N ALA A 125 -59.21 -54.08 -3.31
CA ALA A 125 -60.35 -54.00 -2.40
C ALA A 125 -61.67 -53.69 -3.15
N LEU A 126 -61.63 -52.78 -4.12
CA LEU A 126 -62.79 -52.47 -4.98
C LEU A 126 -63.24 -53.66 -5.85
N LYS A 127 -62.32 -54.53 -6.28
CA LYS A 127 -62.65 -55.74 -7.04
C LYS A 127 -63.31 -56.81 -6.17
N GLN A 128 -62.86 -56.96 -4.92
CA GLN A 128 -63.42 -57.91 -3.95
C GLN A 128 -64.85 -57.56 -3.54
N ILE A 129 -65.21 -56.27 -3.50
CA ILE A 129 -66.57 -55.80 -3.13
C ILE A 129 -67.57 -55.91 -4.30
N LYS A 130 -67.08 -56.07 -5.54
CA LYS A 130 -67.91 -56.13 -6.76
C LYS A 130 -68.23 -57.55 -7.25
N GLN A 131 -67.77 -58.57 -6.53
CA GLN A 131 -68.16 -59.98 -6.71
C GLN A 131 -69.18 -60.36 -5.65
#